data_AF-A0AAV7PP39-F1
#
_entry.id   AF-A0AAV7PP39-F1
#
_cell.length_a   1.000
_cell.length_b   1.000
_cell.length_c   1.000
_cell.angle_alpha   90.00
_cell.angle_beta   90.00
_cell.angle_gamma   90.00
#
_symmetry.space_group_name_H-M   'P 1'
#
loop_
_entity.id
_entity.type
_entity.pdbx_description
1 polymer ?
#
loop_
_entity_poly.entity_id
_entity_poly.type
_entity_poly.pdbx_seq_one_letter_code
_entity_poly.pdbx_strand_id
1 'polypeptide(L)'
;MQAVKRDLSQDMTVVHRELEEVGERVATLEEHENARDEEIEQLQQEIICLKDKQIKIQVHTEDRENRSRQNNIPIWGAPTVTEEEDILAYVRTYARIDLFVGTKEIQQTLGDIDIGPCALSEHATVSITLNVPLRAEGPRPWRMRTRLLIRPEVVAQITKAIAICLEFNDPADTPISLSWDTLKAVIRRELKVIAVSDNKIRHEKRAQLQVAELERIHERMWAREFGDNSVHPISGARPG
;
A
#
# COMPACT_ATOMS: atom_id res chain seq x y z
N MET A 1 18.02 42.93 -88.41
CA MET A 1 18.95 42.42 -87.35
C MET A 1 18.95 43.29 -86.09
N GLN A 2 18.86 44.62 -86.16
CA GLN A 2 18.81 45.49 -84.97
C GLN A 2 17.51 45.41 -84.15
N ALA A 3 16.35 45.20 -84.79
CA ALA A 3 15.06 45.07 -84.08
C ALA A 3 15.03 43.82 -83.17
N VAL A 4 15.38 42.66 -83.72
CA VAL A 4 15.49 41.37 -83.00
C VAL A 4 16.42 41.46 -81.78
N LYS A 5 17.49 42.27 -81.86
CA LYS A 5 18.45 42.45 -80.76
C LYS A 5 17.89 43.33 -79.63
N ARG A 6 16.98 44.26 -79.94
CA ARG A 6 16.27 45.06 -78.93
C ARG A 6 15.19 44.23 -78.25
N ASP A 7 14.42 43.46 -79.02
CA ASP A 7 13.39 42.57 -78.47
C ASP A 7 14.03 41.54 -77.51
N LEU A 8 15.13 40.89 -77.90
CA LEU A 8 15.85 39.98 -77.00
C LEU A 8 16.36 40.68 -75.73
N SER A 9 16.82 41.92 -75.83
CA SER A 9 17.31 42.67 -74.67
C SER A 9 16.16 43.04 -73.73
N GLN A 10 14.99 43.32 -74.28
CA GLN A 10 13.80 43.67 -73.52
C GLN A 10 13.22 42.43 -72.82
N ASP A 11 13.14 41.30 -73.52
CA ASP A 11 12.75 40.01 -72.97
C ASP A 11 13.71 39.57 -71.85
N MET A 12 15.02 39.76 -72.03
CA MET A 12 16.01 39.41 -71.01
C MET A 12 15.89 40.28 -69.74
N THR A 13 15.50 41.55 -69.86
CA THR A 13 15.21 42.39 -68.67
C THR A 13 13.92 41.98 -67.96
N VAL A 14 12.91 41.52 -68.69
CA VAL A 14 11.65 41.02 -68.11
C VAL A 14 11.93 39.73 -67.34
N VAL A 15 12.68 38.79 -67.94
CA VAL A 15 13.08 37.54 -67.29
C VAL A 15 13.89 37.81 -66.03
N HIS A 16 14.84 38.76 -66.05
CA HIS A 16 15.62 39.10 -64.85
C HIS A 16 14.75 39.60 -63.70
N ARG A 17 13.79 40.47 -63.99
CA ARG A 17 12.86 40.99 -62.97
C ARG A 17 11.96 39.89 -62.41
N GLU A 18 11.45 39.00 -63.26
CA GLU A 18 10.66 37.84 -62.81
C GLU A 18 11.52 36.88 -61.97
N LEU A 19 12.80 36.69 -62.31
CA LEU A 19 13.72 35.88 -61.52
C LEU A 19 13.97 36.48 -60.14
N GLU A 20 14.07 37.81 -60.04
CA GLU A 20 14.27 38.54 -58.79
C GLU A 20 13.03 38.44 -57.89
N GLU A 21 11.83 38.61 -58.46
CA GLU A 21 10.56 38.44 -57.74
C GLU A 21 10.35 36.99 -57.27
N VAL A 22 10.70 36.00 -58.10
CA VAL A 22 10.70 34.59 -57.70
C VAL A 22 11.72 34.33 -56.59
N GLY A 23 12.90 34.96 -56.66
CA GLY A 23 13.93 34.86 -55.63
C GLY A 23 13.47 35.38 -54.26
N GLU A 24 12.83 36.55 -54.23
CA GLU A 24 12.26 37.11 -53.00
C GLU A 24 11.16 36.22 -52.41
N ARG A 25 10.28 35.70 -53.27
CA ARG A 25 9.23 34.76 -52.83
C ARG A 25 9.80 33.47 -52.26
N VAL A 26 10.84 32.91 -52.88
CA VAL A 26 11.53 31.72 -52.36
C VAL A 26 12.16 32.01 -51.00
N ALA A 27 12.84 33.15 -50.83
CA ALA A 27 13.43 33.53 -49.54
C ALA A 27 12.37 33.62 -48.41
N THR A 28 11.21 34.23 -48.68
CA THR A 28 10.13 34.30 -47.68
C THR A 28 9.52 32.93 -47.35
N LEU A 29 9.48 32.01 -48.33
CA LEU A 29 8.99 30.66 -48.12
C LEU A 29 9.98 29.82 -47.30
N GLU A 30 11.28 29.97 -47.54
CA GLU A 30 12.33 29.31 -46.77
C GLU A 30 12.33 29.77 -45.29
N GLU A 31 12.11 31.06 -45.03
CA GLU A 31 11.95 31.57 -43.66
C GLU A 31 10.72 30.96 -42.96
N HIS A 32 9.60 30.85 -43.68
CA HIS A 32 8.38 30.24 -43.15
C HIS A 32 8.54 28.72 -42.94
N GLU A 33 9.31 28.03 -43.79
CA GLU A 33 9.61 26.60 -43.63
C GLU A 33 10.45 26.36 -42.38
N ASN A 34 11.54 27.14 -42.20
CA ASN A 34 12.37 27.08 -41.00
C ASN A 34 11.58 27.34 -39.71
N ALA A 35 10.71 28.35 -39.70
CA ALA A 35 9.87 28.65 -38.54
C ALA A 35 8.91 27.49 -38.19
N ARG A 36 8.39 26.80 -39.21
CA ARG A 36 7.54 25.61 -38.99
C ARG A 36 8.33 24.43 -38.48
N ASP A 37 9.55 24.22 -38.96
CA ASP A 37 10.42 23.15 -38.49
C ASP A 37 10.78 23.35 -37.01
N GLU A 38 11.08 24.57 -36.59
CA GLU A 38 11.29 24.90 -35.17
C GLU A 38 10.05 24.62 -34.30
N GLU A 39 8.85 24.94 -34.79
CA GLU A 39 7.59 24.65 -34.10
C GLU A 39 7.33 23.14 -34.00
N ILE A 40 7.63 22.38 -35.05
CA ILE A 40 7.52 20.91 -35.07
C ILE A 40 8.47 20.30 -34.03
N GLU A 41 9.71 20.77 -33.94
CA GLU A 41 10.67 20.28 -32.95
C GLU A 41 10.20 20.54 -31.50
N GLN A 42 9.65 21.72 -31.22
CA GLN A 42 9.09 22.04 -29.90
C GLN A 42 7.92 21.11 -29.53
N LEU A 43 6.99 20.89 -30.46
CA LEU A 43 5.86 19.99 -30.26
C LEU A 43 6.30 18.55 -30.04
N GLN A 44 7.34 18.09 -30.75
CA GLN A 44 7.91 16.75 -30.56
C GLN A 44 8.50 16.58 -29.16
N GLN A 45 9.22 17.58 -28.65
CA GLN A 45 9.75 17.55 -27.28
C GLN A 45 8.64 17.51 -26.23
N GLU A 46 7.56 18.26 -26.44
CA GLU A 46 6.41 18.25 -25.53
C GLU A 46 5.70 16.89 -25.51
N ILE A 47 5.51 16.27 -26.67
CA ILE A 47 4.93 14.92 -26.79
C ILE A 47 5.76 13.89 -26.03
N ILE A 48 7.10 13.96 -26.11
CA ILE A 48 7.98 13.06 -25.37
C ILE A 48 7.80 13.24 -23.86
N CYS A 49 7.79 14.50 -23.39
CA CYS A 49 7.59 14.82 -21.98
C CYS A 49 6.22 14.34 -21.46
N LEU A 50 5.16 14.48 -22.26
CA LEU A 50 3.82 14.01 -21.92
C LEU A 50 3.74 12.48 -21.86
N LYS A 51 4.38 11.77 -22.79
CA LYS A 51 4.46 10.30 -22.77
C LYS A 51 5.16 9.79 -21.50
N ASP A 52 6.25 10.42 -21.09
CA ASP A 52 6.95 10.05 -19.85
C ASP A 52 6.07 10.26 -18.61
N LYS A 53 5.31 11.36 -18.57
CA LYS A 53 4.34 11.60 -17.48
C LYS A 53 3.24 10.54 -17.46
N GLN A 54 2.72 10.17 -18.64
CA GLN A 54 1.70 9.13 -18.76
C GLN A 54 2.21 7.78 -18.22
N ILE A 55 3.42 7.37 -18.59
CA ILE A 55 4.03 6.13 -18.11
C ILE A 55 4.17 6.14 -16.58
N LYS A 56 4.65 7.26 -16.01
CA LYS A 56 4.78 7.41 -14.54
C LYS A 56 3.44 7.27 -13.83
N ILE A 57 2.40 7.91 -14.36
CA ILE A 57 1.04 7.81 -13.80
C ILE A 57 0.56 6.36 -13.87
N GLN A 58 0.76 5.69 -15.01
CA GLN A 58 0.30 4.33 -15.23
C GLN A 58 0.96 3.32 -14.27
N VAL A 59 2.27 3.41 -14.08
CA VAL A 59 2.99 2.61 -13.08
C VAL A 59 2.48 2.89 -11.68
N HIS A 60 2.23 4.16 -11.34
CA HIS A 60 1.73 4.52 -10.03
C HIS A 60 0.30 3.99 -9.78
N THR A 61 -0.57 3.98 -10.80
CA THR A 61 -1.92 3.43 -10.70
C THR A 61 -1.88 1.91 -10.53
N GLU A 62 -1.05 1.21 -11.29
CA GLU A 62 -0.93 -0.25 -11.21
C GLU A 62 -0.38 -0.70 -9.86
N ASP A 63 0.61 0.01 -9.33
CA ASP A 63 1.16 -0.26 -8.00
C ASP A 63 0.14 0.04 -6.88
N ARG A 64 -0.66 1.09 -7.00
CA ARG A 64 -1.78 1.34 -6.05
C ARG A 64 -2.84 0.25 -6.14
N GLU A 65 -3.16 -0.22 -7.33
CA GLU A 65 -4.13 -1.30 -7.53
C GLU A 65 -3.62 -2.63 -6.96
N ASN A 66 -2.34 -2.97 -7.17
CA ASN A 66 -1.71 -4.15 -6.60
C ASN A 66 -1.69 -4.10 -5.07
N ARG A 67 -1.37 -2.95 -4.47
CA ARG A 67 -1.45 -2.75 -3.02
C ARG A 67 -2.89 -2.84 -2.50
N SER A 68 -3.87 -2.36 -3.27
CA SER A 68 -5.29 -2.52 -2.97
C SER A 68 -5.73 -4.00 -3.02
N ARG A 69 -5.33 -4.75 -4.06
CA ARG A 69 -5.59 -6.20 -4.18
C ARG A 69 -5.00 -7.01 -3.04
N GLN A 70 -3.81 -6.63 -2.55
CA GLN A 70 -3.15 -7.31 -1.42
C GLN A 70 -3.74 -6.94 -0.05
N ASN A 71 -4.25 -5.71 0.10
CA ASN A 71 -4.83 -5.23 1.37
C ASN A 71 -6.34 -5.47 1.48
N ASN A 72 -7.04 -5.71 0.37
CA ASN A 72 -8.45 -6.06 0.40
C ASN A 72 -8.61 -7.49 0.94
N ILE A 73 -9.53 -7.65 1.90
CA ILE A 73 -9.96 -8.96 2.37
C ILE A 73 -10.64 -9.64 1.17
N PRO A 74 -10.13 -10.76 0.66
CA PRO A 74 -10.75 -11.44 -0.46
C PRO A 74 -12.16 -11.90 -0.02
N ILE A 75 -13.19 -11.35 -0.66
CA ILE A 75 -14.55 -11.88 -0.55
C ILE A 75 -14.54 -13.21 -1.32
N TRP A 76 -14.60 -14.31 -0.58
CA TRP A 76 -14.50 -15.65 -1.14
C TRP A 76 -15.62 -15.90 -2.17
N GLY A 77 -15.24 -16.36 -3.37
CA GLY A 77 -16.18 -16.77 -4.42
C GLY A 77 -16.68 -15.68 -5.36
N ALA A 78 -16.21 -14.42 -5.25
CA ALA A 78 -16.59 -13.35 -6.16
C ALA A 78 -15.85 -13.43 -7.51
N PRO A 79 -16.53 -13.72 -8.64
CA PRO A 79 -15.89 -13.65 -9.94
C PRO A 79 -15.50 -12.19 -10.25
N THR A 80 -14.31 -11.98 -10.79
CA THR A 80 -13.95 -10.70 -11.42
C THR A 80 -14.74 -10.58 -12.71
N VAL A 81 -15.81 -9.81 -12.64
CA VAL A 81 -16.73 -9.57 -13.75
C VAL A 81 -16.24 -8.38 -14.57
N THR A 82 -16.21 -8.53 -15.90
CA THR A 82 -15.86 -7.46 -16.86
C THR A 82 -17.04 -6.99 -17.73
N GLU A 83 -18.18 -7.68 -17.71
CA GLU A 83 -19.36 -7.43 -18.56
C GLU A 83 -20.51 -6.77 -17.77
N GLU A 84 -21.24 -5.83 -18.38
CA GLU A 84 -22.25 -4.98 -17.70
C GLU A 84 -23.44 -5.74 -17.09
N GLU A 85 -23.94 -6.79 -17.73
CA GLU A 85 -25.07 -7.58 -17.22
C GLU A 85 -24.70 -8.38 -15.97
N ASP A 86 -23.45 -8.85 -15.91
CA ASP A 86 -22.90 -9.54 -14.77
C ASP A 86 -22.61 -8.58 -13.59
N ILE A 87 -22.43 -7.27 -13.85
CA ILE A 87 -22.29 -6.25 -12.78
C ILE A 87 -23.57 -6.17 -11.96
N LEU A 88 -24.76 -6.21 -12.59
CA LEU A 88 -26.02 -6.16 -11.84
C LEU A 88 -26.24 -7.43 -11.01
N ALA A 89 -25.87 -8.60 -11.53
CA ALA A 89 -25.88 -9.85 -10.79
C ALA A 89 -24.86 -9.84 -9.64
N TYR A 90 -23.67 -9.29 -9.89
CA TYR A 90 -22.61 -9.10 -8.91
C TYR A 90 -23.06 -8.15 -7.79
N VAL A 91 -23.58 -6.97 -8.12
CA VAL A 91 -24.11 -5.99 -7.16
C VAL A 91 -25.28 -6.59 -6.37
N ARG A 92 -26.19 -7.34 -7.00
CA ARG A 92 -27.28 -8.01 -6.26
C ARG A 92 -26.82 -9.09 -5.30
N THR A 93 -25.66 -9.70 -5.54
CA THR A 93 -25.10 -10.79 -4.72
C THR A 93 -24.15 -10.25 -3.65
N TYR A 94 -23.32 -9.27 -3.99
CA TYR A 94 -22.23 -8.74 -3.16
C TYR A 94 -22.46 -7.33 -2.61
N ALA A 95 -23.42 -6.55 -3.13
CA ALA A 95 -23.85 -5.28 -2.53
C ALA A 95 -25.03 -5.47 -1.55
N ARG A 96 -25.38 -6.72 -1.21
CA ARG A 96 -26.24 -7.02 -0.07
C ARG A 96 -25.49 -6.64 1.21
N ILE A 97 -26.14 -5.82 2.03
CA ILE A 97 -25.59 -5.24 3.26
C ILE A 97 -25.42 -6.28 4.37
N ASP A 98 -26.07 -7.43 4.21
CA ASP A 98 -26.11 -8.52 5.18
C ASP A 98 -24.85 -9.39 5.06
N LEU A 99 -23.73 -8.87 5.60
CA LEU A 99 -22.41 -9.50 5.57
C LEU A 99 -21.99 -9.98 6.96
N PHE A 100 -21.40 -11.18 7.03
CA PHE A 100 -20.68 -11.66 8.20
C PHE A 100 -19.18 -11.60 7.96
N VAL A 101 -18.50 -10.67 8.64
CA VAL A 101 -17.04 -10.51 8.56
C VAL A 101 -16.39 -11.20 9.75
N GLY A 102 -15.48 -12.13 9.49
CA GLY A 102 -14.75 -12.87 10.52
C GLY A 102 -13.28 -13.03 10.19
N THR A 103 -12.49 -13.40 11.21
CA THR A 103 -11.08 -13.76 11.00
C THR A 103 -10.96 -15.12 10.31
N LYS A 104 -9.79 -15.43 9.73
CA LYS A 104 -9.55 -16.73 9.08
C LYS A 104 -9.79 -17.92 10.01
N GLU A 105 -9.58 -17.74 11.30
CA GLU A 105 -9.82 -18.75 12.33
C GLU A 105 -11.32 -19.02 12.52
N ILE A 106 -12.15 -17.99 12.45
CA ILE A 106 -13.61 -18.12 12.53
C ILE A 106 -14.14 -18.81 11.27
N GLN A 107 -13.56 -18.50 10.10
CA GLN A 107 -13.95 -19.13 8.83
C GLN A 107 -13.82 -20.65 8.86
N GLN A 108 -12.78 -21.16 9.53
CA GLN A 108 -12.56 -22.61 9.69
C GLN A 108 -13.62 -23.30 10.57
N THR A 109 -14.41 -22.52 11.31
CA THR A 109 -15.49 -23.00 12.17
C THR A 109 -16.88 -22.74 11.57
N LEU A 110 -16.98 -22.17 10.37
CA LEU A 110 -18.27 -21.97 9.71
C LEU A 110 -18.77 -23.31 9.16
N GLY A 111 -20.02 -23.62 9.46
CA GLY A 111 -20.83 -24.63 8.80
C GLY A 111 -21.75 -23.98 7.78
N ASP A 112 -23.02 -24.39 7.76
CA ASP A 112 -24.00 -23.84 6.82
C ASP A 112 -24.30 -22.36 7.10
N ILE A 113 -24.31 -21.57 6.04
CA ILE A 113 -24.66 -20.14 6.05
C ILE A 113 -25.88 -19.99 5.14
N ASP A 114 -26.95 -19.43 5.68
CA ASP A 114 -28.19 -19.16 4.93
C ASP A 114 -28.68 -17.73 5.19
N ILE A 115 -29.19 -17.11 4.14
CA ILE A 115 -29.73 -15.75 4.18
C ILE A 115 -31.22 -15.85 3.86
N GLY A 116 -32.04 -15.59 4.88
CA GLY A 116 -33.48 -15.71 4.82
C GLY A 116 -34.14 -14.73 3.84
N PRO A 117 -35.43 -14.94 3.55
CA PRO A 117 -36.18 -14.10 2.62
C PRO A 117 -36.34 -12.67 3.16
N CYS A 118 -36.10 -11.69 2.30
CA CYS A 118 -36.20 -10.26 2.61
C CYS A 118 -37.45 -9.68 1.95
N ALA A 119 -38.60 -9.77 2.63
CA ALA A 119 -39.89 -9.36 2.04
C ALA A 119 -40.33 -7.94 2.42
N LEU A 120 -39.94 -7.45 3.60
CA LEU A 120 -40.47 -6.20 4.19
C LEU A 120 -39.42 -5.27 4.79
N SER A 121 -38.15 -5.70 4.85
CA SER A 121 -37.02 -4.93 5.40
C SER A 121 -35.94 -4.75 4.33
N GLU A 122 -35.05 -3.79 4.52
CA GLU A 122 -33.80 -3.67 3.75
C GLU A 122 -32.72 -4.67 4.22
N HIS A 123 -33.02 -5.44 5.28
CA HIS A 123 -32.14 -6.46 5.85
C HIS A 123 -32.78 -7.85 5.88
N ALA A 124 -32.04 -8.84 5.36
CA ALA A 124 -32.38 -10.25 5.45
C ALA A 124 -31.85 -10.86 6.76
N THR A 125 -32.60 -11.81 7.33
CA THR A 125 -32.09 -12.60 8.47
C THR A 125 -30.93 -13.48 8.01
N VAL A 126 -29.74 -13.29 8.57
CA VAL A 126 -28.59 -14.16 8.31
C VAL A 126 -28.49 -15.24 9.39
N SER A 127 -28.50 -16.50 8.99
CA SER A 127 -28.30 -17.65 9.87
C SER A 127 -26.97 -18.32 9.56
N ILE A 128 -26.20 -18.62 10.61
CA ILE A 128 -24.85 -19.18 10.50
C ILE A 128 -24.75 -20.31 11.50
N THR A 129 -24.39 -21.49 11.02
CA THR A 129 -24.01 -22.62 11.86
C THR A 129 -22.53 -22.51 12.16
N LEU A 130 -22.14 -22.53 13.43
CA LEU A 130 -20.74 -22.57 13.84
C LEU A 130 -20.39 -23.99 14.30
N ASN A 131 -19.60 -24.68 13.49
CA ASN A 131 -18.92 -25.93 13.81
C ASN A 131 -17.74 -25.64 14.73
N VAL A 132 -18.01 -25.13 15.93
CA VAL A 132 -16.98 -24.98 16.94
C VAL A 132 -16.71 -26.39 17.46
N PRO A 133 -15.50 -26.97 17.26
CA PRO A 133 -15.17 -28.18 17.97
C PRO A 133 -15.35 -27.87 19.44
N LEU A 134 -16.21 -28.63 20.14
CA LEU A 134 -16.27 -28.60 21.59
C LEU A 134 -14.86 -28.99 22.07
N ARG A 135 -13.96 -28.01 22.16
CA ARG A 135 -12.72 -28.19 22.89
C ARG A 135 -13.19 -28.53 24.29
N ALA A 136 -12.84 -29.73 24.74
CA ALA A 136 -12.98 -30.19 26.12
C ALA A 136 -12.17 -29.34 27.13
N GLU A 137 -11.72 -28.15 26.73
CA GLU A 137 -11.15 -27.16 27.61
C GLU A 137 -12.24 -26.11 27.82
N GLY A 138 -12.91 -26.17 28.97
CA GLY A 138 -13.72 -25.06 29.46
C GLY A 138 -12.93 -23.74 29.46
N PRO A 139 -13.56 -22.61 29.81
CA PRO A 139 -12.91 -21.30 29.80
C PRO A 139 -11.54 -21.42 30.46
N ARG A 140 -10.45 -21.19 29.70
CA ARG A 140 -9.09 -21.37 30.20
C ARG A 140 -8.96 -20.51 31.45
N PRO A 141 -8.80 -21.10 32.65
CA PRO A 141 -8.76 -20.33 33.87
C PRO A 141 -7.58 -19.38 33.76
N TRP A 142 -7.82 -18.10 34.05
CA TRP A 142 -6.75 -17.12 34.05
C TRP A 142 -5.64 -17.59 34.99
N ARG A 143 -4.43 -17.77 34.46
CA ARG A 143 -3.26 -18.18 35.24
C ARG A 143 -2.35 -16.98 35.45
N MET A 144 -2.22 -16.55 36.70
CA MET A 144 -1.24 -15.55 37.09
C MET A 144 0.18 -16.07 36.82
N ARG A 145 1.01 -15.22 36.21
CA ARG A 145 2.46 -15.51 36.09
C ARG A 145 3.14 -15.16 37.41
N THR A 146 3.26 -16.14 38.32
CA THR A 146 3.87 -15.95 39.65
C THR A 146 5.31 -15.42 39.61
N ARG A 147 6.05 -15.67 38.53
CA ARG A 147 7.39 -15.10 38.31
C ARG A 147 7.43 -13.57 38.33
N LEU A 148 6.30 -12.91 38.03
CA LEU A 148 6.22 -11.44 38.11
C LEU A 148 6.35 -10.94 39.54
N LEU A 149 5.94 -11.72 40.53
CA LEU A 149 5.99 -11.36 41.95
C LEU A 149 7.38 -11.55 42.58
N ILE A 150 8.32 -12.17 41.85
CA ILE A 150 9.73 -12.25 42.28
C ILE A 150 10.40 -10.87 42.19
N ARG A 151 9.88 -10.00 41.33
CA ARG A 151 10.42 -8.68 41.05
C ARG A 151 9.94 -7.66 42.10
N PRO A 152 10.84 -7.06 42.91
CA PRO A 152 10.44 -6.15 43.99
C PRO A 152 9.71 -4.91 43.48
N GLU A 153 10.04 -4.42 42.28
CA GLU A 153 9.38 -3.28 41.65
C GLU A 153 7.91 -3.58 41.33
N VAL A 154 7.59 -4.82 40.92
CA VAL A 154 6.23 -5.25 40.64
C VAL A 154 5.42 -5.35 41.93
N VAL A 155 6.05 -5.91 42.98
CA VAL A 155 5.41 -6.00 44.31
C VAL A 155 5.08 -4.60 44.82
N ALA A 156 6.03 -3.66 44.76
CA ALA A 156 5.80 -2.27 45.18
C ALA A 156 4.65 -1.59 44.40
N GLN A 157 4.59 -1.80 43.09
CA GLN A 157 3.50 -1.27 42.25
C GLN A 157 2.14 -1.85 42.64
N ILE A 158 2.06 -3.17 42.85
CA ILE A 158 0.81 -3.83 43.24
C ILE A 158 0.39 -3.39 44.65
N THR A 159 1.33 -3.30 45.60
CA THR A 159 1.04 -2.79 46.96
C THR A 159 0.50 -1.37 46.91
N LYS A 160 1.07 -0.50 46.08
CA LYS A 160 0.54 0.86 45.86
C LYS A 160 -0.87 0.85 45.27
N ALA A 161 -1.12 0.01 44.26
CA ALA A 161 -2.44 -0.14 43.66
C ALA A 161 -3.48 -0.69 44.66
N ILE A 162 -3.09 -1.60 45.54
CA ILE A 162 -3.94 -2.10 46.62
C ILE A 162 -4.29 -0.98 47.60
N ALA A 163 -3.30 -0.20 48.05
CA ALA A 163 -3.53 0.91 48.98
C ALA A 163 -4.49 1.95 48.40
N ILE A 164 -4.28 2.34 47.14
CA ILE A 164 -5.19 3.23 46.40
C ILE A 164 -6.58 2.61 46.30
N CYS A 165 -6.69 1.33 45.92
CA CYS A 165 -7.99 0.66 45.80
C CYS A 165 -8.76 0.66 47.12
N LEU A 166 -8.07 0.46 48.25
CA LEU A 166 -8.69 0.49 49.57
C LEU A 166 -9.09 1.91 49.97
N GLU A 167 -8.26 2.92 49.72
CA GLU A 167 -8.57 4.32 50.03
C GLU A 167 -9.84 4.83 49.31
N PHE A 168 -10.01 4.47 48.03
CA PHE A 168 -11.13 4.95 47.21
C PHE A 168 -12.41 4.09 47.30
N ASN A 169 -12.30 2.83 47.74
CA ASN A 169 -13.43 1.89 47.79
C ASN A 169 -13.82 1.51 49.23
N ASP A 170 -13.56 2.38 50.21
CA ASP A 170 -14.00 2.19 51.59
C ASP A 170 -15.26 3.02 51.92
N PRO A 171 -16.47 2.61 51.49
CA PRO A 171 -17.70 3.12 52.07
C PRO A 171 -18.22 2.12 53.12
N ALA A 172 -18.82 2.67 54.18
CA ALA A 172 -19.51 1.92 55.24
C ALA A 172 -20.63 0.97 54.75
N ASP A 173 -21.02 1.07 53.47
CA ASP A 173 -22.20 0.44 52.88
C ASP A 173 -21.89 -0.51 51.70
N THR A 174 -20.60 -0.75 51.35
CA THR A 174 -20.26 -1.72 50.28
C THR A 174 -20.09 -3.12 50.84
N PRO A 175 -20.77 -4.14 50.26
CA PRO A 175 -20.57 -5.52 50.69
C PRO A 175 -19.13 -5.97 50.43
N ILE A 176 -18.52 -6.64 51.41
CA ILE A 176 -17.13 -7.12 51.39
C ILE A 176 -16.82 -7.94 50.14
N SER A 177 -17.80 -8.71 49.63
CA SER A 177 -17.66 -9.49 48.39
C SER A 177 -17.35 -8.62 47.18
N LEU A 178 -18.03 -7.47 47.04
CA LEU A 178 -17.83 -6.54 45.94
C LEU A 178 -16.48 -5.84 46.07
N SER A 179 -16.09 -5.41 47.27
CA SER A 179 -14.75 -4.84 47.51
C SER A 179 -13.65 -5.82 47.16
N TRP A 180 -13.83 -7.11 47.50
CA TRP A 180 -12.89 -8.17 47.15
C TRP A 180 -12.82 -8.43 45.64
N ASP A 181 -13.96 -8.42 44.95
CA ASP A 181 -14.00 -8.57 43.49
C ASP A 181 -13.33 -7.40 42.77
N THR A 182 -13.59 -6.17 43.22
CA THR A 182 -12.93 -4.95 42.74
C THR A 182 -11.43 -5.01 42.95
N LEU A 183 -10.98 -5.36 44.15
CA LEU A 183 -9.55 -5.49 44.45
C LEU A 183 -8.87 -6.54 43.56
N LYS A 184 -9.50 -7.70 43.37
CA LYS A 184 -9.00 -8.73 42.45
C LYS A 184 -8.92 -8.22 41.01
N ALA A 185 -9.90 -7.43 40.56
CA ALA A 185 -9.89 -6.84 39.22
C ALA A 185 -8.72 -5.85 39.04
N VAL A 186 -8.48 -4.98 40.03
CA VAL A 186 -7.35 -4.05 40.05
C VAL A 186 -6.02 -4.80 39.99
N ILE A 187 -5.80 -5.78 40.87
CA ILE A 187 -4.55 -6.57 40.89
C ILE A 187 -4.35 -7.30 39.56
N ARG A 188 -5.41 -7.90 39.00
CA ARG A 188 -5.33 -8.59 37.70
C ARG A 188 -4.96 -7.64 36.58
N ARG A 189 -5.52 -6.43 36.56
CA ARG A 189 -5.20 -5.38 35.58
C ARG A 189 -3.72 -5.04 35.63
N GLU A 190 -3.20 -4.71 36.81
CA GLU A 190 -1.79 -4.34 36.98
C GLU A 190 -0.85 -5.44 36.49
N LEU A 191 -1.10 -6.69 36.92
CA LEU A 191 -0.32 -7.84 36.48
C LEU A 191 -0.41 -8.09 34.96
N LYS A 192 -1.58 -7.86 34.35
CA LYS A 192 -1.78 -8.02 32.92
C LYS A 192 -1.00 -6.96 32.13
N VAL A 193 -1.06 -5.70 32.54
CA VAL A 193 -0.33 -4.59 31.91
C VAL A 193 1.16 -4.89 31.89
N ILE A 194 1.71 -5.26 33.05
CA ILE A 194 3.12 -5.62 33.20
C ILE A 194 3.48 -6.82 32.30
N ALA A 195 2.66 -7.88 32.31
CA ALA A 195 2.92 -9.07 31.50
C ALA A 195 2.89 -8.80 30.00
N VAL A 196 2.00 -7.92 29.53
CA VAL A 196 1.91 -7.50 28.12
C VAL A 196 3.14 -6.69 27.73
N SER A 197 3.54 -5.73 28.56
CA SER A 197 4.77 -4.95 28.37
C SER A 197 6.00 -5.85 28.25
N ASP A 198 6.18 -6.79 29.19
CA ASP A 198 7.29 -7.75 29.16
C ASP A 198 7.27 -8.64 27.91
N ASN A 199 6.09 -9.00 27.40
CA ASN A 199 5.98 -9.80 26.17
C ASN A 199 6.38 -8.97 24.96
N LYS A 200 5.96 -7.70 24.90
CA LYS A 200 6.30 -6.77 23.81
C LYS A 200 7.82 -6.58 23.73
N ILE A 201 8.46 -6.25 24.85
CA ILE A 201 9.92 -6.09 24.92
C ILE A 201 10.65 -7.37 24.50
N ARG A 202 10.17 -8.54 24.96
CA ARG A 202 10.76 -9.83 24.57
C ARG A 202 10.58 -10.14 23.09
N HIS A 203 9.44 -9.77 22.51
CA HIS A 203 9.17 -9.97 21.10
C HIS A 203 10.07 -9.07 20.24
N GLU A 204 10.19 -7.79 20.59
CA GLU A 204 11.08 -6.83 19.93
C GLU A 204 12.55 -7.30 19.99
N LYS A 205 13.02 -7.74 21.16
CA LYS A 205 14.39 -8.26 21.31
C LYS A 205 14.63 -9.51 20.46
N ARG A 206 13.65 -10.42 20.34
CA ARG A 206 13.78 -11.59 19.45
C ARG A 206 13.83 -11.19 17.99
N ALA A 207 12.98 -10.24 17.56
CA ALA A 207 12.97 -9.74 16.20
C ALA A 207 14.32 -9.09 15.85
N GLN A 208 14.89 -8.28 16.74
CA GLN A 208 16.22 -7.69 16.55
C GLN A 208 17.32 -8.75 16.42
N LEU A 209 17.31 -9.80 17.26
CA LEU A 209 18.27 -10.89 17.14
C LEU A 209 18.12 -11.68 15.83
N GLN A 210 16.90 -11.87 15.34
CA GLN A 210 16.66 -12.51 14.05
C GLN A 210 17.20 -11.66 12.89
N VAL A 211 16.96 -10.35 12.92
CA VAL A 211 17.50 -9.42 11.90
C VAL A 211 19.02 -9.47 11.90
N ALA A 212 19.66 -9.35 13.07
CA ALA A 212 21.12 -9.40 13.17
C ALA A 212 21.72 -10.73 12.67
N GLU A 213 21.04 -11.86 12.92
CA GLU A 213 21.49 -13.15 12.39
C GLU A 213 21.34 -13.22 10.87
N LEU A 214 20.24 -12.71 10.32
CA LEU A 214 20.03 -12.65 8.87
C LEU A 214 21.07 -11.77 8.18
N GLU A 215 21.44 -10.64 8.78
CA GLU A 215 22.52 -9.77 8.30
C GLU A 215 23.86 -10.52 8.27
N ARG A 216 24.21 -11.27 9.33
CA ARG A 216 25.43 -12.10 9.33
C ARG A 216 25.40 -13.19 8.28
N ILE A 217 24.25 -13.82 8.05
CA ILE A 217 24.10 -14.83 6.99
C ILE A 217 24.29 -14.16 5.63
N HIS A 218 23.68 -13.00 5.41
CA HIS A 218 23.82 -12.24 4.16
C HIS A 218 25.29 -11.86 3.90
N GLU A 219 26.00 -11.32 4.88
CA GLU A 219 27.44 -11.00 4.78
C GLU A 219 28.28 -12.23 4.42
N ARG A 220 28.00 -13.39 5.04
CA ARG A 220 28.69 -14.65 4.73
C ARG A 220 28.39 -15.14 3.31
N MET A 221 27.14 -15.05 2.86
CA MET A 221 26.77 -15.44 1.49
C MET A 221 27.41 -14.52 0.47
N TRP A 222 27.37 -13.20 0.72
CA TRP A 222 27.98 -12.20 -0.14
C TRP A 222 29.50 -12.40 -0.27
N ALA A 223 30.19 -12.62 0.86
CA ALA A 223 31.62 -12.92 0.86
C ALA A 223 31.95 -14.23 0.12
N ARG A 224 31.07 -15.23 0.15
CA ARG A 224 31.24 -16.49 -0.58
C ARG A 224 31.02 -16.33 -2.09
N GLU A 225 30.04 -15.53 -2.50
CA GLU A 225 29.66 -15.37 -3.91
C GLU A 225 30.51 -14.32 -4.65
N PHE A 226 30.98 -13.28 -3.95
CA PHE A 226 31.62 -12.11 -4.57
C PHE A 226 33.00 -11.76 -3.98
N GLY A 227 33.49 -12.51 -2.99
CA GLY A 227 34.72 -12.19 -2.26
C GLY A 227 36.06 -12.42 -2.98
N ASP A 228 36.07 -12.87 -4.24
CA ASP A 228 37.31 -13.12 -5.00
C ASP A 228 37.50 -12.23 -6.24
N ASN A 229 36.67 -11.19 -6.43
CA ASN A 229 36.95 -10.17 -7.43
C ASN A 229 37.70 -9.00 -6.82
N SER A 230 39.02 -9.18 -6.69
CA SER A 230 39.95 -8.06 -6.60
C SER A 230 39.68 -7.08 -7.75
N VAL A 231 39.21 -5.89 -7.40
CA VAL A 231 38.99 -4.79 -8.31
C VAL A 231 40.36 -4.36 -8.85
N HIS A 232 40.69 -4.74 -10.08
CA HIS A 232 41.73 -4.05 -10.82
C HIS A 232 41.28 -2.60 -11.08
N PRO A 233 42.07 -1.58 -10.71
CA PRO A 233 41.73 -0.22 -11.07
C PRO A 233 41.92 -0.07 -12.58
N ILE A 234 40.82 0.17 -13.28
CA ILE A 234 40.83 0.56 -14.69
C ILE A 234 41.57 1.90 -14.76
N SER A 235 42.84 1.87 -15.19
CA SER A 235 43.58 3.09 -15.49
C SER A 235 42.95 3.74 -16.71
N GLY A 236 42.25 4.85 -16.49
CA GLY A 236 41.72 5.70 -17.55
C GLY A 236 42.83 6.19 -18.47
N ALA A 237 42.59 6.04 -19.77
CA ALA A 237 43.39 6.61 -20.84
C ALA A 237 43.52 8.13 -20.68
N ARG A 238 44.74 8.66 -20.87
CA ARG A 238 44.95 10.08 -21.19
C ARG A 238 44.78 10.29 -22.70
N PRO A 239 44.19 11.41 -23.13
CA PRO A 239 44.17 11.79 -24.53
C PRO A 239 45.53 12.36 -24.94
N GLY A 240 46.01 11.93 -26.10
CA GLY A 240 47.08 12.54 -26.88
C GLY A 240 46.63 12.61 -28.33
#